data_AF-A0A167IYU7-F1
#
_entry.id   AF-A0A167IYU7-F1
#
_cell.length_a   1.000
_cell.length_b   1.000
_cell.length_c   1.000
_cell.angle_alpha   90.00
_cell.angle_beta   90.00
_cell.angle_gamma   90.00
#
_symmetry.space_group_name_H-M   'P 1'
#
loop_
_entity.id
_entity.type
_entity.pdbx_description
1 polymer ?
#
loop_
_entity_poly.entity_id
_entity_poly.type
_entity_poly.pdbx_seq_one_letter_code
_entity_poly.pdbx_strand_id
1 'polypeptide(L)'
;MKTKKDNTAQRIIIAASIIVFVLLMIPFSYGAYVGYTMHSGINEDIEQSLKKHCDCDEVKRDHASFGIAISQEGVANETIAFYLNQYKTGSFEEEAIRLNELLKIEVANYNDVDLIQLHFKDVEGNEASTTIKNGIIQKK
;
A
#
# COMPACT_ATOMS: atom_id res chain seq x y z
N MET A 1 58.53 14.40 16.02
CA MET A 1 57.96 15.30 14.98
C MET A 1 56.50 15.52 15.33
N LYS A 2 56.15 16.65 15.98
CA LYS A 2 54.77 16.94 16.39
C LYS A 2 54.08 17.67 15.25
N THR A 3 53.19 16.99 14.54
CA THR A 3 52.34 17.58 13.50
C THR A 3 51.42 18.59 14.15
N LYS A 4 51.63 19.89 13.88
CA LYS A 4 50.66 20.94 14.22
C LYS A 4 49.39 20.64 13.42
N LYS A 5 48.35 20.16 14.10
CA LYS A 5 47.03 19.95 13.52
C LYS A 5 46.50 21.32 13.10
N ASP A 6 46.43 21.57 11.80
CA ASP A 6 45.95 22.83 11.26
C ASP A 6 44.43 22.92 11.45
N ASN A 7 44.00 23.70 12.45
CA ASN A 7 42.60 23.90 12.80
C ASN A 7 41.78 24.42 11.60
N THR A 8 42.42 25.03 10.61
CA THR A 8 41.79 25.53 9.38
C THR A 8 41.45 24.38 8.43
N ALA A 9 42.38 23.45 8.21
CA ALA A 9 42.16 22.28 7.38
C ALA A 9 41.06 21.37 7.97
N GLN A 10 41.04 21.23 9.29
CA GLN A 10 40.00 20.46 9.98
C GLN A 10 38.60 21.10 9.83
N ARG A 11 38.51 22.44 9.85
CA ARG A 11 37.25 23.17 9.60
C ARG A 11 36.76 23.04 8.15
N ILE A 12 37.67 23.05 7.18
CA ILE A 12 37.32 22.85 5.76
C ILE A 12 36.80 21.44 5.51
N ILE A 13 37.44 20.42 6.11
CA ILE A 13 36.99 19.03 6.01
C ILE A 13 35.59 18.88 6.62
N ILE A 14 35.33 19.49 7.78
CA ILE A 14 34.00 19.47 8.41
C ILE A 14 32.96 20.16 7.52
N ALA A 15 33.27 21.36 6.99
CA ALA A 15 32.36 22.08 6.10
C ALA A 15 32.06 21.29 4.82
N ALA A 16 33.07 20.68 4.20
CA ALA A 16 32.90 19.83 3.02
C ALA A 16 32.04 18.59 3.32
N SER A 17 32.24 17.97 4.49
CA SER A 17 31.46 16.79 4.90
C SER A 17 29.97 17.12 5.09
N ILE A 18 29.64 18.29 5.63
CA ILE A 18 28.25 18.76 5.78
C ILE A 18 27.61 18.99 4.40
N ILE A 19 28.33 19.60 3.45
CA ILE A 19 27.81 19.87 2.10
C ILE A 19 27.50 18.55 1.37
N VAL A 20 28.42 17.58 1.44
CA VAL A 20 28.20 16.25 0.85
C VAL A 20 27.02 15.55 1.50
N PHE A 21 26.89 15.64 2.83
CA PHE A 21 25.78 15.03 3.56
C PHE A 21 24.42 15.62 3.17
N VAL A 22 24.34 16.94 3.03
CA VAL A 22 23.12 17.63 2.56
C VAL A 22 22.78 17.25 1.12
N LEU A 23 23.77 17.18 0.23
CA LEU A 23 23.57 16.80 -1.17
C LEU A 23 23.06 15.36 -1.32
N LEU A 24 23.44 14.45 -0.41
CA LEU A 24 22.95 13.07 -0.41
C LEU A 24 21.55 12.93 0.22
N MET A 25 21.20 13.80 1.17
CA MET A 25 19.89 13.77 1.84
C MET A 25 18.74 14.28 0.95
N ILE A 26 18.99 15.22 0.04
CA ILE A 26 17.96 15.77 -0.87
C ILE A 26 17.33 14.69 -1.78
N PRO A 27 18.08 13.88 -2.54
CA PRO A 27 17.49 12.82 -3.37
C PRO A 27 16.83 11.73 -2.53
N PHE A 28 17.35 11.43 -1.34
CA PHE A 28 16.78 10.42 -0.44
C PHE A 28 15.40 10.85 0.10
N SER A 29 15.28 12.10 0.53
CA SER A 29 14.01 12.67 1.02
C SER A 29 12.97 12.81 -0.09
N TYR A 30 13.39 13.17 -1.31
CA TYR A 30 12.49 13.19 -2.47
C TYR A 30 11.99 11.78 -2.85
N GLY A 31 12.87 10.78 -2.88
CA GLY A 31 12.49 9.40 -3.16
C GLY A 31 11.49 8.84 -2.14
N ALA A 32 11.70 9.12 -0.85
CA ALA A 32 10.77 8.73 0.21
C ALA A 32 9.40 9.43 0.08
N TYR A 33 9.38 10.72 -0.29
CA TYR A 33 8.14 11.47 -0.50
C TYR A 33 7.33 10.94 -1.69
N VAL A 34 7.98 10.72 -2.83
CA VAL A 34 7.32 10.19 -4.04
C VAL A 34 6.75 8.80 -3.78
N GLY A 35 7.52 7.92 -3.12
CA GLY A 35 7.07 6.57 -2.76
C GLY A 35 5.82 6.59 -1.88
N TYR A 36 5.76 7.49 -0.89
CA TYR A 36 4.58 7.63 -0.04
C TYR A 36 3.34 8.11 -0.82
N THR A 37 3.50 9.09 -1.71
CA THR A 37 2.38 9.63 -2.50
C THR A 37 1.82 8.66 -3.54
N MET A 38 2.67 7.80 -4.13
CA MET A 38 2.20 6.78 -5.09
C MET A 38 1.35 5.72 -4.40
N HIS A 39 1.77 5.25 -3.23
CA HIS A 39 1.04 4.23 -2.47
C HIS A 39 -0.27 4.77 -1.90
N SER A 40 -0.31 6.01 -1.39
CA SER A 40 -1.56 6.56 -0.88
C SER A 40 -2.61 6.73 -1.98
N GLY A 41 -2.17 7.10 -3.20
CA GLY A 41 -3.04 7.28 -4.36
C GLY A 41 -3.70 5.98 -4.80
N ILE A 42 -2.92 4.90 -4.96
CA ILE A 42 -3.48 3.59 -5.36
C ILE A 42 -4.54 3.11 -4.36
N ASN A 43 -4.33 3.34 -3.08
CA ASN A 43 -5.24 2.85 -2.03
C ASN A 43 -6.55 3.63 -2.04
N GLU A 44 -6.48 4.94 -2.29
CA GLU A 44 -7.65 5.80 -2.50
C GLU A 44 -8.40 5.43 -3.79
N ASP A 45 -7.69 5.14 -4.88
CA ASP A 45 -8.29 4.70 -6.15
C ASP A 45 -9.02 3.35 -6.01
N ILE A 46 -8.44 2.38 -5.28
CA ILE A 46 -9.10 1.11 -4.97
C ILE A 46 -10.36 1.35 -4.15
N GLU A 47 -10.28 2.18 -3.10
CA GLU A 47 -11.44 2.49 -2.26
C GLU A 47 -12.55 3.18 -3.07
N GLN A 48 -12.19 4.12 -3.95
CA GLN A 48 -13.14 4.84 -4.77
C GLN A 48 -13.79 3.93 -5.82
N SER A 49 -13.01 3.06 -6.46
CA SER A 49 -13.52 2.06 -7.40
C SER A 49 -14.48 1.08 -6.69
N LEU A 50 -14.12 0.58 -5.51
CA LEU A 50 -15.00 -0.26 -4.69
C LEU A 50 -16.29 0.48 -4.31
N LYS A 51 -16.22 1.73 -3.83
CA LYS A 51 -17.43 2.53 -3.52
C LYS A 51 -18.34 2.77 -4.71
N LYS A 52 -17.77 2.88 -5.91
CA LYS A 52 -18.50 3.16 -7.14
C LYS A 52 -19.15 1.91 -7.73
N HIS A 53 -18.52 0.75 -7.55
CA HIS A 53 -18.90 -0.48 -8.26
C HIS A 53 -19.41 -1.61 -7.36
N CYS A 54 -19.19 -1.58 -6.04
CA CYS A 54 -19.78 -2.51 -5.09
C CYS A 54 -21.26 -2.15 -4.88
N ASP A 55 -22.16 -3.13 -5.02
CA ASP A 55 -23.58 -2.95 -4.66
C ASP A 55 -23.78 -3.15 -3.14
N CYS A 56 -23.15 -2.26 -2.38
CA CYS A 56 -22.90 -2.39 -0.96
C CYS A 56 -23.26 -1.05 -0.29
N ASP A 57 -24.00 -1.08 0.82
CA ASP A 57 -24.42 0.18 1.48
C ASP A 57 -23.23 0.91 2.11
N GLU A 58 -22.16 0.18 2.45
CA GLU A 58 -20.97 0.78 3.02
C GLU A 58 -19.69 0.03 2.63
N VAL A 59 -18.71 0.78 2.11
CA VAL A 59 -17.33 0.33 1.88
C VAL A 59 -16.42 1.07 2.84
N LYS A 60 -15.80 0.34 3.76
CA LYS A 60 -14.86 0.88 4.77
C LYS A 60 -13.48 0.28 4.58
N ARG A 61 -12.45 1.11 4.61
CA ARG A 61 -11.07 0.65 4.75
C ARG A 61 -10.84 0.28 6.22
N ASP A 62 -10.37 -0.94 6.49
CA ASP A 62 -10.07 -1.40 7.84
C ASP A 62 -8.66 -0.98 8.25
N HIS A 63 -7.67 -1.50 7.54
CA HIS A 63 -6.27 -1.17 7.78
C HIS A 63 -5.50 -1.19 6.46
N ALA A 64 -4.51 -0.31 6.37
CA ALA A 64 -3.46 -0.34 5.36
C ALA A 64 -2.13 -0.40 6.09
N SER A 65 -1.36 -1.46 5.88
CA SER A 65 -0.05 -1.65 6.47
C SER A 65 1.01 -1.66 5.36
N PHE A 66 2.09 -0.93 5.64
CA PHE A 66 3.24 -0.79 4.76
C PHE A 66 4.48 -1.31 5.48
N GLY A 67 5.22 -2.21 4.83
CA GLY A 67 6.36 -2.91 5.39
C GLY A 67 6.23 -4.43 5.28
N ILE A 68 7.33 -5.15 5.54
CA ILE A 68 7.39 -6.61 5.47
C ILE A 68 6.45 -7.21 6.52
N ALA A 69 5.28 -7.64 6.10
CA ALA A 69 4.31 -8.40 6.88
C ALA A 69 4.39 -9.88 6.50
N ILE A 70 4.57 -10.74 7.50
CA ILE A 70 4.54 -12.19 7.32
C ILE A 70 3.17 -12.67 7.77
N SER A 71 2.36 -13.14 6.84
CA SER A 71 1.04 -13.74 7.12
C SER A 71 1.04 -15.22 6.72
N GLN A 72 -0.08 -15.92 6.98
CA GLN A 72 -0.28 -17.30 6.52
C GLN A 72 -0.21 -17.42 4.98
N GLU A 73 -0.33 -16.30 4.26
CA GLU A 73 -0.26 -16.22 2.79
C GLU A 73 1.13 -15.81 2.26
N GLY A 74 2.11 -15.73 3.15
CA GLY A 74 3.52 -15.46 2.85
C GLY A 74 3.97 -14.07 3.26
N VAL A 75 5.05 -13.61 2.63
CA VAL A 75 5.61 -12.28 2.85
C VAL A 75 4.92 -11.30 1.91
N ALA A 76 4.40 -10.20 2.44
CA ALA A 76 3.82 -9.07 1.70
C ALA A 76 4.44 -7.77 2.21
N ASN A 77 4.78 -6.83 1.33
CA ASN A 77 5.28 -5.50 1.69
C ASN A 77 4.16 -4.47 1.82
N GLU A 78 3.01 -4.73 1.21
CA GLU A 78 1.81 -3.92 1.32
C GLU A 78 0.60 -4.82 1.59
N THR A 79 -0.23 -4.43 2.55
CA THR A 79 -1.49 -5.11 2.83
C THR A 79 -2.58 -4.09 3.07
N ILE A 80 -3.70 -4.25 2.37
CA ILE A 80 -4.88 -3.40 2.55
C ILE A 80 -6.10 -4.27 2.76
N ALA A 81 -6.90 -3.95 3.77
CA ALA A 81 -8.16 -4.62 4.04
C ALA A 81 -9.35 -3.67 3.88
N PHE A 82 -10.40 -4.16 3.23
CA PHE A 82 -11.68 -3.46 3.05
C PHE A 82 -12.84 -4.30 3.59
N TYR A 83 -13.75 -3.65 4.31
CA TYR A 83 -15.06 -4.18 4.67
C TYR A 83 -16.12 -3.68 3.69
N LEU A 84 -16.85 -4.62 3.12
CA LEU A 84 -17.94 -4.43 2.18
C LEU A 84 -19.22 -4.87 2.92
N ASN A 85 -19.90 -3.90 3.54
CA ASN A 85 -21.06 -4.14 4.39
C ASN A 85 -22.36 -4.07 3.58
N GLN A 86 -23.31 -4.93 3.96
CA GLN A 86 -24.66 -5.03 3.38
C GLN A 86 -24.62 -5.24 1.87
N TYR A 87 -23.79 -6.18 1.39
CA TYR A 87 -23.83 -6.56 -0.02
C TYR A 87 -25.17 -7.27 -0.33
N LYS A 88 -25.81 -6.90 -1.45
CA LYS A 88 -27.21 -7.26 -1.75
C LYS A 88 -27.38 -8.41 -2.73
N THR A 89 -26.33 -8.81 -3.42
CA THR A 89 -26.44 -9.63 -4.64
C THR A 89 -25.36 -10.69 -4.77
N GLY A 90 -25.78 -11.89 -5.21
CA GLY A 90 -24.90 -12.95 -5.72
C GLY A 90 -24.17 -13.77 -4.66
N SER A 91 -23.34 -14.71 -5.15
CA SER A 91 -22.35 -15.39 -4.31
C SER A 91 -21.17 -14.44 -4.04
N PHE A 92 -20.65 -14.43 -2.81
CA PHE A 92 -19.46 -13.65 -2.45
C PHE A 92 -18.27 -13.94 -3.37
N GLU A 93 -18.13 -15.17 -3.89
CA GLU A 93 -17.06 -15.54 -4.81
C GLU A 93 -17.21 -14.86 -6.18
N GLU A 94 -18.43 -14.79 -6.70
CA GLU A 94 -18.71 -14.15 -7.99
C GLU A 94 -18.47 -12.64 -7.91
N GLU A 95 -18.90 -12.03 -6.81
CA GLU A 95 -18.69 -10.61 -6.57
C GLU A 95 -17.20 -10.28 -6.35
N ALA A 96 -16.46 -11.12 -5.62
CA ALA A 96 -15.03 -10.98 -5.48
C ALA A 96 -14.29 -11.06 -6.82
N ILE A 97 -14.68 -11.98 -7.71
CA ILE A 97 -14.11 -12.10 -9.06
C ILE A 97 -14.42 -10.84 -9.87
N ARG A 98 -15.68 -10.39 -9.87
CA ARG A 98 -16.11 -9.20 -10.59
C ARG A 98 -15.38 -7.94 -10.14
N LEU A 99 -15.27 -7.73 -8.82
CA LEU A 99 -14.56 -6.59 -8.24
C LEU A 99 -13.06 -6.66 -8.56
N ASN A 100 -12.43 -7.83 -8.47
CA ASN A 100 -11.03 -8.00 -8.84
C ASN A 100 -10.77 -7.67 -10.32
N GLU A 101 -11.63 -8.10 -11.24
CA GLU A 101 -11.53 -7.76 -12.67
C GLU A 101 -11.72 -6.26 -12.92
N LEU A 102 -12.68 -5.63 -12.25
CA LEU A 102 -12.90 -4.19 -12.35
C LEU A 102 -11.71 -3.38 -11.82
N LEU A 103 -11.18 -3.75 -10.67
CA LEU A 103 -10.03 -3.07 -10.07
C LEU A 103 -8.79 -3.17 -10.96
N LYS A 104 -8.56 -4.31 -11.63
CA LYS A 104 -7.49 -4.45 -12.64
C LYS A 104 -7.62 -3.49 -13.83
N ILE A 105 -8.84 -3.12 -14.18
CA ILE A 105 -9.12 -2.26 -15.33
C ILE A 105 -9.08 -0.78 -14.93
N GLU A 106 -9.66 -0.43 -13.78
CA GLU A 106 -9.86 0.96 -13.37
C GLU A 106 -8.69 1.54 -12.55
N VAL A 107 -8.00 0.71 -11.77
CA VAL A 107 -6.90 1.15 -10.92
C VAL A 107 -5.56 0.91 -11.63
N ALA A 108 -4.87 2.00 -11.96
CA ALA A 108 -3.51 1.91 -12.48
C ALA A 108 -2.59 1.30 -11.41
N ASN A 109 -1.71 0.38 -11.82
CA ASN A 109 -0.78 -0.32 -10.93
C ASN A 109 -1.47 -1.18 -9.84
N TYR A 110 -2.71 -1.59 -10.05
CA TYR A 110 -3.41 -2.52 -9.14
C TYR A 110 -2.61 -3.80 -8.82
N ASN A 111 -1.86 -4.31 -9.80
CA ASN A 111 -1.04 -5.52 -9.63
C ASN A 111 0.20 -5.29 -8.76
N ASP A 112 0.58 -4.03 -8.49
CA ASP A 112 1.71 -3.68 -7.63
C ASP A 112 1.34 -3.74 -6.14
N VAL A 113 0.04 -3.82 -5.83
CA VAL A 113 -0.44 -4.06 -4.46
C VAL A 113 -0.25 -5.53 -4.13
N ASP A 114 0.63 -5.78 -3.18
CA ASP A 114 1.03 -7.15 -2.80
C ASP A 114 -0.16 -7.96 -2.29
N LEU A 115 -0.96 -7.40 -1.38
CA LEU A 115 -2.05 -8.13 -0.73
C LEU A 115 -3.26 -7.25 -0.44
N ILE A 116 -4.44 -7.67 -0.88
CA ILE A 116 -5.72 -7.02 -0.66
C ILE A 116 -6.68 -8.02 -0.02
N GLN A 117 -7.25 -7.69 1.13
CA GLN A 117 -8.27 -8.49 1.81
C GLN A 117 -9.62 -7.81 1.63
N LEU A 118 -10.59 -8.55 1.12
CA LEU A 118 -11.98 -8.10 1.03
C LEU A 118 -12.82 -8.91 2.01
N HIS A 119 -13.42 -8.23 2.97
CA HIS A 119 -14.33 -8.79 3.95
C HIS A 119 -15.76 -8.41 3.59
N PHE A 120 -16.54 -9.39 3.18
CA PHE A 120 -17.95 -9.23 2.81
C PHE A 120 -18.82 -9.51 4.02
N LYS A 121 -19.80 -8.64 4.26
CA LYS A 121 -20.87 -8.87 5.23
C LYS A 121 -22.20 -8.65 4.54
N ASP A 122 -23.04 -9.69 4.49
CA ASP A 122 -24.37 -9.56 3.88
C ASP A 122 -25.37 -8.87 4.82
N VAL A 123 -26.58 -8.66 4.30
CA VAL A 123 -27.71 -8.08 5.05
C VAL A 123 -28.22 -9.00 6.17
N GLU A 124 -27.97 -10.31 6.09
CA GLU A 124 -28.36 -11.31 7.09
C GLU A 124 -27.29 -11.45 8.20
N GLY A 125 -26.13 -10.82 8.04
CA GLY A 125 -25.00 -10.84 8.96
C GLY A 125 -23.99 -11.96 8.70
N ASN A 126 -24.07 -12.71 7.59
CA ASN A 126 -23.06 -13.68 7.19
C ASN A 126 -21.80 -12.95 6.74
N GLU A 127 -20.65 -13.43 7.22
CA GLU A 127 -19.34 -12.86 6.93
C GLU A 127 -18.54 -13.83 6.05
N ALA A 128 -17.99 -13.32 4.95
CA ALA A 128 -17.07 -14.03 4.09
C ALA A 128 -15.83 -13.16 3.87
N SER A 129 -14.69 -13.78 3.60
CA SER A 129 -13.48 -13.03 3.28
C SER A 129 -12.71 -13.71 2.16
N THR A 130 -12.06 -12.91 1.34
CA THR A 130 -11.16 -13.38 0.30
C THR A 130 -9.91 -12.52 0.29
N THR A 131 -8.81 -13.14 -0.09
CA THR A 131 -7.55 -12.45 -0.24
C THR A 131 -7.14 -12.45 -1.70
N ILE A 132 -6.68 -11.30 -2.17
CA ILE A 132 -6.17 -11.07 -3.52
C ILE A 132 -4.70 -10.75 -3.37
N LYS A 133 -3.85 -11.53 -4.02
CA LYS A 133 -2.40 -11.33 -4.01
C LYS A 133 -1.92 -11.01 -5.41
N ASN A 134 -1.30 -9.85 -5.62
CA ASN A 134 -0.87 -9.37 -6.94
C ASN A 134 -2.00 -9.47 -8.00
N GLY A 135 -3.21 -9.07 -7.63
CA GLY A 135 -4.41 -9.19 -8.47
C GLY A 135 -4.94 -10.62 -8.68
N ILE A 136 -4.41 -11.65 -8.02
CA ILE A 136 -4.90 -13.03 -8.13
C ILE A 136 -5.62 -13.41 -6.84
N ILE A 137 -6.90 -13.78 -6.96
CA ILE A 137 -7.70 -14.30 -5.84
C ILE A 137 -7.09 -15.61 -5.36
N GLN A 138 -6.78 -15.66 -4.07
CA GLN A 138 -6.31 -16.85 -3.38
C GLN A 138 -7.53 -17.67 -2.96
N LYS A 139 -7.72 -18.84 -3.58
CA LYS A 139 -8.74 -19.79 -3.12
C LYS A 139 -8.22 -20.51 -1.89
N LYS A 140 -8.99 -20.47 -0.81
CA LYS A 140 -8.71 -21.17 0.45
C LYS A 140 -9.22 -22.60 0.41
#